data_AF-A0A9Q0MRS9-F1
#
_entry.id   AF-A0A9Q0MRS9-F1
#
_cell.length_a   1.000
_cell.length_b   1.000
_cell.length_c   1.000
_cell.angle_alpha   90.00
_cell.angle_beta   90.00
_cell.angle_gamma   90.00
#
_symmetry.space_group_name_H-M   'P 1'
#
loop_
_entity.id
_entity.type
_entity.pdbx_description
1 polymer ?
#
loop_
_entity_poly.entity_id
_entity_poly.type
_entity_poly.pdbx_seq_one_letter_code
_entity_poly.pdbx_strand_id
1 'polypeptide(L)'
;MHRQIFFSYLNQLIHCPLKQISIPIVVPVKTVQWVQRLNFSTFDCDKHFGAKSKAENKVELSSHVIKLCTSLKCSKSEAIEVHNFMTTNNQTVNMETITKTIGWLNRLEASPKVVVKNCNILLIPLHHLKASYKSLDPRKWKQVDDLLPLLTINESKITNVQLKYSYPIRNRIYLLSDYFSIEPHIISHYCSKHLFVFEIELKLLQKKLDMLLKRNVTPDNILRDMNVLARAENVIQDRLAYLEKCGIKRIMPWMIKCPPHVLDRAVEIKNNLGVEQNQTMELLSERLHWHGKTAISMFKKNTFLRNMNSAAASEKLDELLKIFSPKEISANIELLRHPVTHVKSRIAELQPIKEHPITPFIFNMSDCNFEQYLNHTKKQ
;
A
#
# COMPACT_ATOMS: atom_id res chain seq x y z
N MET A 1 -12.17 45.26 30.35
CA MET A 1 -13.53 45.80 30.11
C MET A 1 -13.71 45.97 28.59
N HIS A 2 -14.73 45.30 28.06
CA HIS A 2 -15.48 45.53 26.80
C HIS A 2 -14.70 45.73 25.49
N ARG A 3 -14.70 44.76 24.56
CA ARG A 3 -15.77 44.40 23.59
C ARG A 3 -16.29 45.56 22.74
N GLN A 4 -15.96 45.45 21.43
CA GLN A 4 -16.82 45.63 20.26
C GLN A 4 -17.36 47.03 19.91
N ILE A 5 -17.16 47.36 18.61
CA ILE A 5 -18.03 48.04 17.61
C ILE A 5 -17.02 48.46 16.52
N PHE A 6 -16.76 47.71 15.43
CA PHE A 6 -17.64 47.16 14.39
C PHE A 6 -18.52 48.24 13.75
N PHE A 7 -18.33 48.49 12.44
CA PHE A 7 -19.03 49.41 11.54
C PHE A 7 -18.45 50.83 11.34
N SER A 8 -17.42 50.92 10.50
CA SER A 8 -17.44 51.79 9.31
C SER A 8 -16.39 51.27 8.33
N TYR A 9 -16.48 51.60 7.05
CA TYR A 9 -15.70 51.05 5.93
C TYR A 9 -16.27 49.78 5.26
N LEU A 10 -17.57 49.83 5.00
CA LEU A 10 -18.19 49.07 3.91
C LEU A 10 -18.89 50.07 2.99
N ASN A 11 -18.11 50.76 2.16
CA ASN A 11 -18.51 51.43 0.93
C ASN A 11 -17.30 52.15 0.33
N GLN A 12 -16.58 51.47 -0.57
CA GLN A 12 -15.87 52.05 -1.73
C GLN A 12 -15.12 50.92 -2.46
N LEU A 13 -15.89 50.03 -3.06
CA LEU A 13 -15.48 49.32 -4.27
C LEU A 13 -16.20 50.01 -5.42
N ILE A 14 -15.48 50.69 -6.31
CA ILE A 14 -15.83 50.90 -7.72
C ILE A 14 -14.57 51.49 -8.41
N HIS A 15 -14.10 50.79 -9.46
CA HIS A 15 -13.09 51.17 -10.46
C HIS A 15 -11.58 51.16 -10.12
N CYS A 16 -10.88 50.05 -10.44
CA CYS A 16 -9.75 50.06 -11.40
C CYS A 16 -9.10 48.66 -11.58
N PRO A 17 -8.43 48.39 -12.72
CA PRO A 17 -8.17 47.05 -13.23
C PRO A 17 -6.90 46.38 -12.69
N LEU A 18 -6.95 45.05 -12.65
CA LEU A 18 -5.90 44.13 -12.24
C LEU A 18 -4.62 44.28 -13.09
N LYS A 19 -3.55 44.82 -12.48
CA LYS A 19 -2.18 44.52 -12.90
C LYS A 19 -1.74 43.24 -12.19
N GLN A 20 -1.29 42.26 -12.97
CA GLN A 20 -0.62 41.05 -12.50
C GLN A 20 0.62 41.43 -11.68
N ILE A 21 0.59 41.14 -10.39
CA ILE A 21 1.77 41.16 -9.53
C ILE A 21 2.23 39.71 -9.38
N SER A 22 3.33 39.39 -10.05
CA SER A 22 4.09 38.15 -9.90
C SER A 22 4.79 38.17 -8.54
N ILE A 23 4.33 37.35 -7.59
CA ILE A 23 5.05 37.08 -6.35
C ILE A 23 5.81 35.76 -6.55
N PRO A 24 7.15 35.74 -6.42
CA PRO A 24 7.92 34.51 -6.50
C PRO A 24 7.72 33.69 -5.21
N ILE A 25 7.15 32.50 -5.34
CA ILE A 25 7.13 31.50 -4.27
C ILE A 25 8.51 30.87 -4.21
N VAL A 26 9.31 31.29 -3.23
CA VAL A 26 10.56 30.62 -2.86
C VAL A 26 10.21 29.34 -2.11
N VAL A 27 10.31 28.19 -2.78
CA VAL A 27 10.18 26.87 -2.13
C VAL A 27 11.57 26.45 -1.62
N PRO A 28 11.72 26.09 -0.32
CA PRO A 28 13.03 25.69 0.20
C PRO A 28 13.47 24.34 -0.36
N VAL A 29 14.61 24.36 -1.05
CA VAL A 29 15.32 23.20 -1.58
C VAL A 29 15.95 22.42 -0.43
N LYS A 30 15.23 21.45 0.16
CA LYS A 30 15.82 20.34 0.94
C LYS A 30 14.92 19.09 0.96
N THR A 31 14.82 18.38 -0.16
CA THR A 31 14.71 16.89 -0.15
C THR A 31 14.96 16.32 -1.55
N VAL A 32 16.24 16.18 -1.92
CA VAL A 32 16.65 15.31 -3.04
C VAL A 32 17.34 14.12 -2.40
N GLN A 33 16.58 13.06 -2.13
CA GLN A 33 17.04 11.66 -1.92
C GLN A 33 15.85 10.76 -1.54
N TRP A 34 14.89 10.55 -2.44
CA TRP A 34 13.87 9.50 -2.28
C TRP A 34 13.53 8.73 -3.57
N VAL A 35 14.33 8.84 -4.63
CA VAL A 35 14.04 8.16 -5.92
C VAL A 35 14.56 6.70 -5.98
N GLN A 36 15.24 6.18 -4.94
CA GLN A 36 15.83 4.82 -4.98
C GLN A 36 15.16 3.77 -4.08
N ARG A 37 13.93 3.99 -3.59
CA ARG A 37 13.15 2.96 -2.87
C ARG A 37 11.75 2.72 -3.43
N LEU A 38 11.59 2.85 -4.73
CA LEU A 38 10.47 2.21 -5.43
C LEU A 38 10.87 0.77 -5.74
N ASN A 39 10.86 -0.09 -4.72
CA ASN A 39 10.75 -1.53 -4.96
C ASN A 39 9.33 -1.75 -5.52
N PHE A 40 9.23 -1.78 -6.84
CA PHE A 40 7.99 -1.99 -7.60
C PHE A 40 7.45 -3.43 -7.52
N SER A 41 7.80 -4.21 -6.49
CA SER A 41 7.41 -5.63 -6.38
C SER A 41 6.18 -5.91 -5.50
N THR A 42 5.47 -4.90 -5.01
CA THR A 42 4.20 -5.12 -4.28
C THR A 42 3.20 -4.01 -4.57
N PHE A 43 2.63 -4.05 -5.77
CA PHE A 43 1.40 -3.34 -6.14
C PHE A 43 0.22 -4.29 -5.96
N ASP A 44 -0.91 -3.74 -5.51
CA ASP A 44 -2.19 -4.38 -5.17
C ASP A 44 -2.82 -5.19 -6.34
N CYS A 45 -2.20 -6.32 -6.68
CA CYS A 45 -2.86 -7.50 -7.24
C CYS A 45 -3.32 -8.44 -6.11
N ASP A 46 -2.74 -8.35 -4.90
CA ASP A 46 -2.82 -9.39 -3.87
C ASP A 46 -4.15 -9.53 -3.11
N LYS A 47 -5.22 -8.80 -3.47
CA LYS A 47 -6.57 -9.08 -2.91
C LYS A 47 -7.37 -10.14 -3.67
N HIS A 48 -6.85 -10.69 -4.76
CA HIS A 48 -7.40 -11.90 -5.41
C HIS A 48 -6.40 -13.06 -5.55
N PHE A 49 -5.17 -12.94 -5.05
CA PHE A 49 -4.17 -14.00 -5.18
C PHE A 49 -3.88 -14.63 -3.82
N GLY A 50 -4.74 -15.58 -3.43
CA GLY A 50 -4.37 -16.60 -2.47
C GLY A 50 -3.30 -17.51 -3.06
N ALA A 51 -2.15 -17.57 -2.39
CA ALA A 51 -1.13 -18.62 -2.38
C ALA A 51 -1.07 -19.58 -3.59
N LYS A 52 0.00 -19.46 -4.40
CA LYS A 52 0.78 -20.58 -4.97
C LYS A 52 1.99 -20.04 -5.74
N SER A 53 3.12 -19.83 -5.05
CA SER A 53 4.43 -19.79 -5.71
C SER A 53 5.14 -21.12 -5.46
N LYS A 54 5.03 -22.04 -6.41
CA LYS A 54 5.98 -23.15 -6.67
C LYS A 54 5.50 -23.90 -7.91
N ALA A 55 5.95 -23.43 -9.07
CA ALA A 55 6.06 -24.21 -10.30
C ALA A 55 6.86 -23.38 -11.32
N GLU A 56 8.18 -23.39 -11.20
CA GLU A 56 9.04 -23.25 -12.38
C GLU A 56 8.85 -24.52 -13.21
N ASN A 57 7.72 -24.60 -13.91
CA ASN A 57 7.46 -25.66 -14.87
C ASN A 57 7.61 -25.09 -16.28
N LYS A 58 8.25 -25.91 -17.11
CA LYS A 58 8.51 -25.78 -18.53
C LYS A 58 7.19 -25.64 -19.30
N VAL A 59 6.57 -24.45 -19.26
CA VAL A 59 5.37 -24.14 -20.04
C VAL A 59 5.81 -23.95 -21.48
N GLU A 60 5.40 -24.87 -22.34
CA GLU A 60 5.39 -24.70 -23.79
C GLU A 60 4.70 -23.35 -24.08
N LEU A 61 5.46 -22.39 -24.60
CA LEU A 61 4.98 -21.03 -24.80
C LEU A 61 3.82 -21.09 -25.79
N SER A 62 2.62 -20.67 -25.36
CA SER A 62 1.52 -20.51 -26.30
C SER A 62 1.98 -19.56 -27.42
N SER A 63 1.63 -19.88 -28.66
CA SER A 63 1.95 -19.02 -29.82
C SER A 63 1.49 -17.57 -29.64
N HIS A 64 0.49 -17.35 -28.77
CA HIS A 64 0.02 -16.04 -28.34
C HIS A 64 1.04 -15.25 -27.51
N VAL A 65 1.73 -15.87 -26.55
CA VAL A 65 2.73 -15.18 -25.71
C VAL A 65 3.91 -14.69 -26.57
N ILE A 66 4.36 -15.50 -27.52
CA ILE A 66 5.43 -15.11 -28.45
C ILE A 66 4.99 -13.91 -29.31
N LYS A 67 3.77 -13.96 -29.87
CA LYS A 67 3.22 -12.84 -30.66
C LYS A 67 3.07 -11.56 -29.84
N LEU A 68 2.63 -11.65 -28.58
CA LEU A 68 2.54 -10.51 -27.67
C LEU A 68 3.92 -9.91 -27.37
N CYS A 69 4.90 -10.76 -27.06
CA CYS A 69 6.27 -10.35 -26.80
C CYS A 69 6.85 -9.53 -27.97
N THR A 70 6.70 -10.03 -29.19
CA THR A 70 7.18 -9.33 -30.40
C THR A 70 6.41 -8.04 -30.67
N SER A 71 5.08 -8.06 -30.51
CA SER A 71 4.24 -6.90 -30.85
C SER A 71 4.37 -5.76 -29.84
N LEU A 72 4.43 -6.09 -28.55
CA LEU A 72 4.59 -5.14 -27.44
C LEU A 72 6.05 -4.82 -27.13
N LYS A 73 7.03 -5.45 -27.79
CA LYS A 73 8.47 -5.28 -27.50
C LYS A 73 8.77 -5.41 -25.99
N CYS A 74 8.09 -6.33 -25.31
CA CYS A 74 8.18 -6.52 -23.87
C CYS A 74 8.92 -7.83 -23.52
N SER A 75 9.27 -8.00 -22.25
CA SER A 75 9.88 -9.23 -21.77
C SER A 75 8.90 -10.41 -21.82
N LYS A 76 9.44 -11.63 -21.82
CA LYS A 76 8.64 -12.86 -21.74
C LYS A 76 7.73 -12.88 -20.50
N SER A 77 8.22 -12.41 -19.35
CA SER A 77 7.44 -12.36 -18.11
C SER A 77 6.24 -11.43 -18.26
N GLU A 78 6.45 -10.23 -18.78
CA GLU A 78 5.38 -9.25 -19.03
C GLU A 78 4.34 -9.79 -20.03
N ALA A 79 4.79 -10.47 -21.09
CA ALA A 79 3.88 -11.08 -22.07
C ALA A 79 3.02 -12.20 -21.46
N ILE A 80 3.58 -12.99 -20.53
CA ILE A 80 2.84 -14.02 -19.78
C ILE A 80 1.80 -13.37 -18.86
N GLU A 81 2.15 -12.31 -18.15
CA GLU A 81 1.20 -11.56 -17.30
C GLU A 81 0.02 -11.02 -18.11
N VAL A 82 0.30 -10.41 -19.26
CA VAL A 82 -0.74 -9.91 -20.18
C VAL A 82 -1.62 -11.07 -20.67
N HIS A 83 -1.03 -12.18 -21.10
CA HIS A 83 -1.78 -13.35 -21.57
C HIS A 83 -2.67 -13.95 -20.46
N ASN A 84 -2.14 -14.08 -19.25
CA ASN A 84 -2.89 -14.58 -18.10
C ASN A 84 -4.05 -13.65 -17.76
N PHE A 85 -3.82 -12.33 -17.74
CA PHE A 85 -4.87 -11.35 -17.54
C PHE A 85 -6.00 -11.48 -18.58
N MET A 86 -5.65 -11.67 -19.86
CA MET A 86 -6.65 -11.87 -20.93
C MET A 86 -7.45 -13.16 -20.71
N THR A 87 -6.78 -14.24 -20.34
CA THR A 87 -7.40 -15.57 -20.12
C THR A 87 -8.35 -15.54 -18.91
N THR A 88 -7.92 -14.94 -17.80
CA THR A 88 -8.73 -14.87 -16.57
C THR A 88 -10.02 -14.06 -16.75
N ASN A 89 -10.03 -13.07 -17.65
CA ASN A 89 -11.22 -12.28 -17.93
C ASN A 89 -12.21 -12.98 -18.90
N ASN A 90 -12.00 -14.25 -19.25
CA ASN A 90 -12.85 -15.07 -20.13
C ASN A 90 -13.19 -14.41 -21.47
N GLN A 91 -12.32 -13.51 -21.95
CA GLN A 91 -12.51 -12.91 -23.25
C GLN A 91 -11.80 -13.78 -24.29
N THR A 92 -12.55 -14.30 -25.25
CA THR A 92 -12.01 -14.91 -26.46
C THR A 92 -11.38 -13.81 -27.32
N VAL A 93 -10.20 -13.33 -26.91
CA VAL A 93 -9.59 -12.18 -27.57
C VAL A 93 -9.03 -12.63 -28.91
N ASN A 94 -9.62 -12.13 -29.99
CA ASN A 94 -9.07 -12.31 -31.31
C ASN A 94 -7.71 -11.58 -31.40
N MET A 95 -6.63 -12.36 -31.53
CA MET A 95 -5.25 -11.85 -31.65
C MET A 95 -5.05 -10.87 -32.80
N GLU A 96 -5.83 -10.98 -33.88
CA GLU A 96 -5.80 -10.02 -34.97
C GLU A 96 -6.25 -8.63 -34.51
N THR A 97 -7.28 -8.58 -33.65
CA THR A 97 -7.78 -7.33 -33.08
C THR A 97 -6.75 -6.72 -32.14
N ILE A 98 -6.12 -7.52 -31.27
CA ILE A 98 -5.02 -7.08 -30.40
C ILE A 98 -3.89 -6.48 -31.25
N THR A 99 -3.47 -7.18 -32.31
CA THR A 99 -2.38 -6.73 -33.19
C THR A 99 -2.72 -5.41 -33.88
N LYS A 100 -3.97 -5.24 -34.34
CA LYS A 100 -4.46 -3.96 -34.90
C LYS A 100 -4.45 -2.84 -33.85
N THR A 101 -4.84 -3.13 -32.61
CA THR A 101 -4.82 -2.16 -31.51
C THR A 101 -3.39 -1.77 -31.13
N ILE A 102 -2.47 -2.73 -30.99
CA ILE A 102 -1.05 -2.46 -30.73
C ILE A 102 -0.44 -1.63 -31.87
N GLY A 103 -0.73 -1.99 -33.12
CA GLY A 103 -0.26 -1.23 -34.28
C GLY A 103 -0.78 0.22 -34.29
N TRP A 104 -2.01 0.45 -33.83
CA TRP A 104 -2.54 1.81 -33.65
C TRP A 104 -1.85 2.56 -32.50
N LEU A 105 -1.65 1.92 -31.35
CA LEU A 105 -0.95 2.52 -30.20
C LEU A 105 0.51 2.87 -30.53
N ASN A 106 1.21 2.02 -31.29
CA ASN A 106 2.57 2.28 -31.75
C ASN A 106 2.64 3.50 -32.68
N ARG A 107 1.63 3.71 -33.54
CA ARG A 107 1.53 4.93 -34.37
C ARG A 107 1.26 6.20 -33.57
N LEU A 108 0.71 6.06 -32.36
CA LEU A 108 0.57 7.17 -31.42
C LEU A 108 1.81 7.35 -30.52
N GLU A 109 2.89 6.60 -30.78
CA GLU A 109 4.11 6.64 -29.99
C GLU A 109 3.90 6.28 -28.50
N ALA A 110 2.90 5.45 -28.21
CA ALA A 110 2.66 4.97 -26.85
C ALA A 110 3.80 4.08 -26.36
N SER A 111 4.28 4.32 -25.14
CA SER A 111 5.35 3.52 -24.54
C SER A 111 4.88 2.09 -24.30
N PRO A 112 5.63 1.07 -24.77
CA PRO A 112 5.21 -0.31 -24.58
C PRO A 112 5.10 -0.70 -23.10
N LYS A 113 5.94 -0.12 -22.23
CA LYS A 113 5.86 -0.32 -20.77
C LYS A 113 4.52 0.15 -20.20
N VAL A 114 4.00 1.28 -20.68
CA VAL A 114 2.72 1.84 -20.24
C VAL A 114 1.56 1.01 -20.77
N VAL A 115 1.66 0.52 -22.02
CA VAL A 115 0.68 -0.41 -22.61
C VAL A 115 0.60 -1.72 -21.83
N VAL A 116 1.73 -2.33 -21.47
CA VAL A 116 1.78 -3.57 -20.67
C VAL A 116 1.08 -3.38 -19.32
N LYS A 117 1.40 -2.28 -18.61
CA LYS A 117 0.76 -1.93 -17.33
C LYS A 117 -0.74 -1.66 -17.43
N ASN A 118 -1.22 -1.27 -18.62
CA ASN A 118 -2.62 -0.97 -18.91
C ASN A 118 -3.16 -1.92 -19.98
N CYS A 119 -2.80 -3.20 -19.90
CA CYS A 119 -3.12 -4.18 -20.96
C CYS A 119 -4.62 -4.41 -21.16
N ASN A 120 -5.46 -3.98 -20.23
CA ASN A 120 -6.92 -3.95 -20.40
C ASN A 120 -7.37 -3.08 -21.58
N ILE A 121 -6.58 -2.11 -22.06
CA ILE A 121 -6.90 -1.39 -23.30
C ILE A 121 -6.92 -2.32 -24.53
N LEU A 122 -6.13 -3.41 -24.52
CA LEU A 122 -6.03 -4.35 -25.65
C LEU A 122 -7.30 -5.17 -25.83
N LEU A 123 -8.15 -5.20 -24.79
CA LEU A 123 -9.42 -5.90 -24.74
C LEU A 123 -10.59 -5.06 -25.28
N ILE A 124 -10.38 -3.76 -25.48
CA ILE A 124 -11.42 -2.83 -25.91
C ILE A 124 -11.45 -2.77 -27.44
N PRO A 125 -12.63 -2.86 -28.10
CA PRO A 125 -12.73 -2.72 -29.54
C PRO A 125 -12.09 -1.40 -30.02
N LEU A 126 -11.28 -1.49 -31.08
CA LEU A 126 -10.47 -0.36 -31.57
C LEU A 126 -11.29 0.90 -31.89
N HIS A 127 -12.53 0.75 -32.35
CA HIS A 127 -13.39 1.90 -32.65
C HIS A 127 -13.79 2.66 -31.38
N HIS A 128 -14.06 1.97 -30.26
CA HIS A 128 -14.32 2.62 -28.97
C HIS A 128 -13.07 3.33 -28.43
N LEU A 129 -11.89 2.71 -28.54
CA LEU A 129 -10.63 3.35 -28.15
C LEU A 129 -10.41 4.65 -28.92
N LYS A 130 -10.62 4.65 -30.25
CA LYS A 130 -10.50 5.84 -31.09
C LYS A 130 -11.51 6.93 -30.72
N ALA A 131 -12.74 6.55 -30.38
CA ALA A 131 -13.76 7.50 -29.95
C ALA A 131 -13.40 8.13 -28.59
N SER A 132 -13.05 7.33 -27.59
CA SER A 132 -12.54 7.82 -26.29
C SER A 132 -11.30 8.70 -26.45
N TYR A 133 -10.36 8.30 -27.32
CA TYR A 133 -9.16 9.09 -27.62
C TYR A 133 -9.51 10.47 -28.17
N LYS A 134 -10.46 10.55 -29.11
CA LYS A 134 -10.95 11.82 -29.67
C LYS A 134 -11.62 12.69 -28.60
N SER A 135 -12.47 12.09 -27.76
CA SER A 135 -13.23 12.79 -26.70
C SER A 135 -12.33 13.33 -25.58
N LEU A 136 -11.16 12.73 -25.35
CA LEU A 136 -10.15 13.24 -24.42
C LEU A 136 -9.32 14.42 -24.96
N ASP A 137 -9.47 14.75 -26.24
CA ASP A 137 -8.73 15.79 -26.96
C ASP A 137 -7.19 15.68 -26.78
N PRO A 138 -6.53 14.80 -27.54
CA PRO A 138 -5.13 14.42 -27.32
C PRO A 138 -4.16 15.60 -27.44
N ARG A 139 -4.53 16.65 -28.18
CA ARG A 139 -3.72 17.87 -28.37
C ARG A 139 -3.48 18.64 -27.07
N LYS A 140 -4.31 18.38 -26.05
CA LYS A 140 -4.22 19.05 -24.75
C LYS A 140 -3.39 18.28 -23.72
N TRP A 141 -2.86 17.11 -24.08
CA TRP A 141 -2.01 16.28 -23.21
C TRP A 141 -0.54 16.50 -23.55
N LYS A 142 0.34 16.40 -22.55
CA LYS A 142 1.79 16.55 -22.75
C LYS A 142 2.38 15.41 -23.57
N GLN A 143 1.85 14.20 -23.38
CA GLN A 143 2.28 12.98 -24.06
C GLN A 143 1.14 11.94 -24.10
N VAL A 144 1.23 10.98 -25.02
CA VAL A 144 0.21 9.95 -25.21
C VAL A 144 0.10 9.01 -24.01
N ASP A 145 1.21 8.75 -23.32
CA ASP A 145 1.19 7.86 -22.15
C ASP A 145 0.30 8.39 -21.01
N ASP A 146 0.17 9.70 -20.87
CA ASP A 146 -0.60 10.32 -19.79
C ASP A 146 -2.11 10.06 -19.93
N LEU A 147 -2.60 9.96 -21.18
CA LEU A 147 -4.02 9.75 -21.48
C LEU A 147 -4.38 8.27 -21.63
N LEU A 148 -3.41 7.42 -21.94
CA LEU A 148 -3.61 6.04 -22.33
C LEU A 148 -4.41 5.21 -21.31
N PRO A 149 -4.16 5.31 -19.99
CA PRO A 149 -4.96 4.59 -19.00
C PRO A 149 -6.44 5.01 -18.97
N LEU A 150 -6.75 6.24 -19.39
CA LEU A 150 -8.12 6.76 -19.42
C LEU A 150 -8.93 6.24 -20.62
N LEU A 151 -8.28 5.65 -21.63
CA LEU A 151 -8.97 5.00 -22.75
C LEU A 151 -9.79 3.78 -22.32
N THR A 152 -9.53 3.27 -21.11
CA THR A 152 -10.30 2.19 -20.48
C THR A 152 -11.68 2.63 -20.00
N ILE A 153 -11.90 3.94 -19.91
CA ILE A 153 -13.16 4.53 -19.49
C ILE A 153 -14.08 4.61 -20.72
N ASN A 154 -15.36 4.27 -20.51
CA ASN A 154 -16.38 4.42 -21.54
C ASN A 154 -16.50 5.90 -21.97
N GLU A 155 -16.52 6.15 -23.27
CA GLU A 155 -16.64 7.48 -23.87
C GLU A 155 -17.79 8.31 -23.27
N SER A 156 -18.97 7.72 -23.10
CA SER A 156 -20.13 8.41 -22.52
C SER A 156 -19.84 8.95 -21.12
N LYS A 157 -19.09 8.21 -20.30
CA LYS A 157 -18.71 8.65 -18.95
C LYS A 157 -17.72 9.81 -19.00
N ILE A 158 -16.73 9.76 -19.91
CA ILE A 158 -15.78 10.86 -20.14
C ILE A 158 -16.55 12.13 -20.52
N THR A 159 -17.43 12.03 -21.51
CA THR A 159 -18.23 13.15 -22.01
C THR A 159 -19.14 13.70 -20.93
N ASN A 160 -19.82 12.85 -20.16
CA ASN A 160 -20.70 13.28 -19.06
C ASN A 160 -19.94 14.06 -17.99
N VAL A 161 -18.75 13.59 -17.60
CA VAL A 161 -17.89 14.29 -16.63
C VAL A 161 -17.45 15.65 -17.16
N GLN A 162 -17.00 15.71 -18.42
CA GLN A 162 -16.54 16.96 -19.05
C GLN A 162 -17.69 17.99 -19.19
N LEU A 163 -18.89 17.54 -19.57
CA LEU A 163 -20.07 18.40 -19.69
C LEU A 163 -20.55 18.90 -18.33
N LYS A 164 -20.66 18.00 -17.34
CA LYS A 164 -21.23 18.33 -16.03
C LYS A 164 -20.35 19.27 -15.22
N TYR A 165 -19.04 19.07 -15.25
CA TYR A 165 -18.13 19.78 -14.35
C TYR A 165 -17.37 20.93 -15.02
N SER A 166 -17.57 21.21 -16.31
CA SER A 166 -16.95 22.32 -17.08
C SER A 166 -15.41 22.42 -17.02
N TYR A 167 -14.73 21.47 -16.36
CA TYR A 167 -13.29 21.41 -16.22
C TYR A 167 -12.73 20.22 -17.00
N PRO A 168 -11.64 20.40 -17.75
CA PRO A 168 -11.00 19.29 -18.43
C PRO A 168 -10.43 18.24 -17.48
N ILE A 169 -10.68 16.96 -17.76
CA ILE A 169 -10.11 15.79 -17.06
C ILE A 169 -8.60 15.90 -16.85
N ARG A 170 -7.86 16.34 -17.89
CA ARG A 170 -6.39 16.53 -17.83
C ARG A 170 -5.94 17.40 -16.66
N ASN A 171 -6.72 18.41 -16.28
CA ASN A 171 -6.33 19.36 -15.24
C ASN A 171 -6.20 18.65 -13.89
N ARG A 172 -7.01 17.61 -13.65
CA ARG A 172 -6.94 16.80 -12.43
C ARG A 172 -5.72 15.88 -12.41
N ILE A 173 -5.38 15.29 -13.55
CA ILE A 173 -4.22 14.41 -13.67
C ILE A 173 -2.93 15.18 -13.36
N TYR A 174 -2.73 16.34 -14.02
CA TYR A 174 -1.53 17.14 -13.78
C TYR A 174 -1.51 17.77 -12.38
N LEU A 175 -2.66 18.22 -11.86
CA LEU A 175 -2.74 18.68 -10.48
C LEU A 175 -2.27 17.61 -9.47
N LEU A 176 -2.80 16.39 -9.58
CA LEU A 176 -2.43 15.29 -8.68
C LEU A 176 -0.96 14.88 -8.88
N SER A 177 -0.47 14.91 -10.12
CA SER A 177 0.94 14.66 -10.44
C SER A 177 1.85 15.67 -9.73
N ASP A 178 1.50 16.95 -9.77
CA ASP A 178 2.25 18.01 -9.09
C ASP A 178 2.21 17.85 -7.56
N TYR A 179 1.03 17.60 -7.00
CA TYR A 179 0.83 17.40 -5.55
C TYR A 179 1.57 16.17 -5.00
N PHE A 180 1.64 15.10 -5.79
CA PHE A 180 2.21 13.83 -5.36
C PHE A 180 3.67 13.65 -5.80
N SER A 181 4.16 14.49 -6.72
CA SER A 181 5.44 14.29 -7.40
C SER A 181 5.56 12.88 -8.03
N ILE A 182 4.48 12.45 -8.69
CA ILE A 182 4.35 11.15 -9.36
C ILE A 182 4.05 11.39 -10.84
N GLU A 183 4.56 10.55 -11.74
CA GLU A 183 4.36 10.74 -13.18
C GLU A 183 2.87 10.72 -13.57
N PRO A 184 2.42 11.60 -14.49
CA PRO A 184 1.00 11.74 -14.82
C PRO A 184 0.36 10.45 -15.35
N HIS A 185 1.10 9.61 -16.10
CA HIS A 185 0.61 8.31 -16.58
C HIS A 185 0.31 7.31 -15.43
N ILE A 186 0.97 7.45 -14.28
CA ILE A 186 0.66 6.63 -13.09
C ILE A 186 -0.60 7.18 -12.44
N ILE A 187 -0.70 8.51 -12.29
CA ILE A 187 -1.90 9.16 -11.76
C ILE A 187 -3.14 8.81 -12.59
N SER A 188 -3.04 8.84 -13.92
CA SER A 188 -4.15 8.51 -14.80
C SER A 188 -4.57 7.05 -14.72
N HIS A 189 -3.64 6.12 -14.48
CA HIS A 189 -3.95 4.72 -14.18
C HIS A 189 -4.81 4.55 -12.93
N TYR A 190 -4.51 5.29 -11.86
CA TYR A 190 -5.34 5.27 -10.67
C TYR A 190 -6.67 5.97 -10.89
N CYS A 191 -6.67 7.14 -11.54
CA CYS A 191 -7.89 7.91 -11.79
C CYS A 191 -8.86 7.18 -12.73
N SER A 192 -8.38 6.35 -13.66
CA SER A 192 -9.26 5.58 -14.56
C SER A 192 -10.15 4.60 -13.80
N LYS A 193 -9.72 4.14 -12.62
CA LYS A 193 -10.47 3.24 -11.73
C LYS A 193 -11.38 3.99 -10.76
N HIS A 194 -11.22 5.31 -10.63
CA HIS A 194 -11.86 6.13 -9.60
C HIS A 194 -12.40 7.44 -10.19
N LEU A 195 -13.42 7.32 -11.04
CA LEU A 195 -13.96 8.45 -11.80
C LEU A 195 -14.48 9.61 -10.95
N PHE A 196 -14.92 9.34 -9.71
CA PHE A 196 -15.41 10.38 -8.79
C PHE A 196 -14.38 11.49 -8.56
N VAL A 197 -13.06 11.22 -8.73
CA VAL A 197 -12.00 12.22 -8.59
C VAL A 197 -12.21 13.39 -9.57
N PHE A 198 -12.72 13.10 -10.76
CA PHE A 198 -13.03 14.13 -11.77
C PHE A 198 -14.30 14.91 -11.45
N GLU A 199 -15.14 14.40 -10.55
CA GLU A 199 -16.39 15.02 -10.13
C GLU A 199 -16.22 15.98 -8.96
N ILE A 200 -15.08 15.92 -8.26
CA ILE A 200 -14.77 16.83 -7.16
C ILE A 200 -14.42 18.21 -7.74
N GLU A 201 -15.03 19.27 -7.20
CA GLU A 201 -14.68 20.65 -7.51
C GLU A 201 -13.17 20.88 -7.28
N LEU A 202 -12.52 21.64 -8.17
CA LEU A 202 -11.05 21.78 -8.18
C LEU A 202 -10.52 22.32 -6.84
N LYS A 203 -11.14 23.39 -6.34
CA LYS A 203 -10.74 24.04 -5.08
C LYS A 203 -10.94 23.10 -3.89
N LEU A 204 -12.04 22.34 -3.88
CA LEU A 204 -12.30 21.35 -2.84
C LEU A 204 -11.28 20.21 -2.88
N LEU A 205 -10.92 19.73 -4.07
CA LEU A 205 -9.89 18.70 -4.22
C LEU A 205 -8.54 19.18 -3.68
N GLN A 206 -8.10 20.39 -4.07
CA GLN A 206 -6.87 21.00 -3.56
C GLN A 206 -6.88 21.11 -2.03
N LYS A 207 -7.98 21.60 -1.45
CA LYS A 207 -8.14 21.73 0.00
C LYS A 207 -8.04 20.38 0.71
N LYS A 208 -8.69 19.33 0.18
CA LYS A 208 -8.59 17.96 0.72
C LYS A 208 -7.17 17.41 0.65
N LEU A 209 -6.47 17.63 -0.46
CA LEU A 209 -5.08 17.21 -0.64
C LEU A 209 -4.16 17.93 0.36
N ASP A 210 -4.30 19.24 0.49
CA ASP A 210 -3.55 20.04 1.46
C ASP A 210 -3.76 19.52 2.89
N MET A 211 -5.01 19.22 3.28
CA MET A 211 -5.32 18.71 4.61
C MET A 211 -4.64 17.36 4.90
N LEU A 212 -4.65 16.45 3.93
CA LEU A 212 -4.05 15.12 4.05
C LEU A 212 -2.52 15.19 4.09
N LEU A 213 -1.91 15.93 3.16
CA LEU A 213 -0.46 16.05 3.04
C LEU A 213 0.15 16.81 4.23
N LYS A 214 -0.47 17.90 4.69
CA LYS A 214 -0.02 18.65 5.89
C LYS A 214 0.03 17.80 7.15
N ARG A 215 -0.74 16.71 7.21
CA ARG A 215 -0.79 15.76 8.33
C ARG A 215 -0.10 14.43 8.02
N ASN A 216 0.89 14.46 7.13
CA ASN A 216 1.78 13.34 6.81
C ASN A 216 1.07 12.08 6.27
N VAL A 217 -0.10 12.22 5.65
CA VAL A 217 -0.65 11.15 4.83
C VAL A 217 0.15 11.15 3.52
N THR A 218 0.92 10.09 3.27
CA THR A 218 1.83 10.07 2.12
C THR A 218 1.06 10.02 0.78
N PRO A 219 1.61 10.63 -0.29
CA PRO A 219 1.02 10.54 -1.63
C PRO A 219 0.72 9.12 -2.10
N ASP A 220 1.64 8.18 -1.91
CA ASP A 220 1.45 6.76 -2.26
C ASP A 220 0.25 6.14 -1.53
N ASN A 221 0.08 6.43 -0.24
CA ASN A 221 -1.09 5.93 0.50
C ASN A 221 -2.39 6.52 -0.05
N ILE A 222 -2.43 7.84 -0.32
CA ILE A 222 -3.61 8.50 -0.89
C ILE A 222 -3.94 7.89 -2.26
N LEU A 223 -2.94 7.68 -3.11
CA LEU A 223 -3.12 7.15 -4.45
C LEU A 223 -3.65 5.70 -4.44
N ARG A 224 -3.15 4.86 -3.52
CA ARG A 224 -3.66 3.49 -3.32
C ARG A 224 -5.09 3.46 -2.77
N ASP A 225 -5.51 4.48 -2.04
CA ASP A 225 -6.84 4.57 -1.46
C ASP A 225 -7.50 5.93 -1.70
N MET A 226 -7.70 6.27 -2.97
CA MET A 226 -8.23 7.58 -3.36
C MET A 226 -9.65 7.83 -2.85
N ASN A 227 -10.39 6.79 -2.47
CA ASN A 227 -11.73 6.91 -1.89
C ASN A 227 -11.75 7.78 -0.60
N VAL A 228 -10.60 8.04 0.02
CA VAL A 228 -10.49 9.05 1.07
C VAL A 228 -10.92 10.44 0.60
N LEU A 229 -10.65 10.79 -0.67
CA LEU A 229 -11.03 12.06 -1.28
C LEU A 229 -12.53 12.17 -1.52
N ALA A 230 -13.27 11.06 -1.54
CA ALA A 230 -14.73 11.05 -1.64
C ALA A 230 -15.41 11.47 -0.32
N ARG A 231 -14.69 11.45 0.81
CA ARG A 231 -15.27 11.86 2.10
C ARG A 231 -15.57 13.36 2.14
N ALA A 232 -16.58 13.74 2.92
CA ALA A 232 -16.88 15.14 3.17
C ALA A 232 -15.70 15.83 3.87
N GLU A 233 -15.51 17.11 3.60
CA GLU A 233 -14.35 17.86 4.08
C GLU A 233 -14.28 17.88 5.62
N ASN A 234 -15.41 18.17 6.27
CA ASN A 234 -15.55 18.16 7.72
C ASN A 234 -15.17 16.80 8.32
N VAL A 235 -15.60 15.69 7.71
CA VAL A 235 -15.27 14.34 8.18
C VAL A 235 -13.76 14.10 8.12
N ILE A 236 -13.09 14.52 7.05
CA ILE A 236 -11.63 14.42 6.93
C ILE A 236 -10.97 15.26 8.04
N GLN A 237 -11.43 16.50 8.23
CA GLN A 237 -10.90 17.40 9.25
C GLN A 237 -11.01 16.84 10.67
N ASP A 238 -12.21 16.40 11.05
CA ASP A 238 -12.52 15.90 12.39
C ASP A 238 -11.71 14.64 12.69
N ARG A 239 -11.62 13.72 11.72
CA ARG A 239 -10.83 12.49 11.84
C ARG A 239 -9.35 12.77 12.01
N LEU A 240 -8.81 13.70 11.21
CA LEU A 240 -7.41 14.08 11.28
C LEU A 240 -7.10 14.76 12.63
N ALA A 241 -7.96 15.66 13.11
CA ALA A 241 -7.81 16.32 14.40
C ALA A 241 -7.87 15.32 15.57
N TYR A 242 -8.78 14.34 15.51
CA TYR A 242 -8.87 13.26 16.49
C TYR A 242 -7.58 12.43 16.55
N LEU A 243 -7.09 11.97 15.39
CA LEU A 243 -5.86 11.19 15.29
C LEU A 243 -4.64 11.95 15.82
N GLU A 244 -4.56 13.24 15.54
CA GLU A 244 -3.52 14.13 16.04
C GLU A 244 -3.58 14.28 17.57
N LYS A 245 -4.78 14.49 18.14
CA LYS A 245 -5.01 14.50 19.59
C LYS A 245 -4.60 13.19 20.25
N CYS A 246 -4.79 12.07 19.58
CA CYS A 246 -4.37 10.75 20.03
C CYS A 246 -2.88 10.42 19.79
N GLY A 247 -2.07 11.37 19.30
CA GLY A 247 -0.63 11.18 19.08
C GLY A 247 -0.28 10.27 17.91
N ILE A 248 -1.20 10.05 16.96
CA ILE A 248 -1.01 9.15 15.83
C ILE A 248 -0.19 9.84 14.74
N LYS A 249 1.13 9.59 14.74
CA LYS A 249 2.07 10.21 13.78
C LYS A 249 1.93 9.77 12.31
N ARG A 250 1.61 8.49 12.07
CA ARG A 250 1.48 7.91 10.73
C ARG A 250 0.01 7.63 10.46
N ILE A 251 -0.63 8.53 9.71
CA ILE A 251 -2.04 8.43 9.37
C ILE A 251 -2.18 7.71 8.03
N MET A 252 -3.10 6.74 7.99
CA MET A 252 -3.43 5.98 6.78
C MET A 252 -4.85 6.35 6.31
N PRO A 253 -5.13 6.38 4.99
CA PRO A 253 -6.45 6.74 4.47
C PRO A 253 -7.62 5.93 5.06
N TRP A 254 -7.41 4.64 5.33
CA TRP A 254 -8.43 3.79 5.95
C TRP A 254 -8.90 4.31 7.31
N MET A 255 -8.02 4.97 8.08
CA MET A 255 -8.34 5.54 9.41
C MET A 255 -9.34 6.69 9.32
N ILE A 256 -9.34 7.39 8.19
CA ILE A 256 -10.27 8.50 7.92
C ILE A 256 -11.62 7.96 7.46
N LYS A 257 -11.61 6.82 6.75
CA LYS A 257 -12.82 6.23 6.18
C LYS A 257 -13.56 5.28 7.12
N CYS A 258 -12.89 4.67 8.08
CA CYS A 258 -13.48 3.60 8.88
C CYS A 258 -14.55 4.12 9.86
N PRO A 259 -15.44 3.23 10.34
CA PRO A 259 -16.39 3.56 11.41
C PRO A 259 -15.66 3.98 12.71
N PRO A 260 -16.27 4.82 13.57
CA PRO A 260 -15.64 5.31 14.80
C PRO A 260 -15.07 4.21 15.70
N HIS A 261 -15.86 3.17 16.01
CA HIS A 261 -15.42 2.08 16.88
C HIS A 261 -14.17 1.32 16.37
N VAL A 262 -14.01 1.21 15.04
CA VAL A 262 -12.81 0.59 14.44
C VAL A 262 -11.59 1.48 14.67
N LEU A 263 -11.78 2.79 14.52
CA LEU A 263 -10.71 3.76 14.75
C LEU A 263 -10.29 3.80 16.22
N ASP A 264 -11.27 3.85 17.12
CA ASP A 264 -11.03 3.92 18.56
C ASP A 264 -10.26 2.69 19.04
N ARG A 265 -10.68 1.49 18.60
CA ARG A 265 -9.95 0.26 18.89
C ARG A 265 -8.52 0.28 18.34
N ALA A 266 -8.31 0.80 17.14
CA ALA A 266 -6.96 0.89 16.57
C ALA A 266 -6.06 1.88 17.33
N VAL A 267 -6.63 2.99 17.79
CA VAL A 267 -5.95 3.98 18.64
C VAL A 267 -5.61 3.37 19.99
N GLU A 268 -6.58 2.70 20.63
CA GLU A 268 -6.40 2.02 21.91
C GLU A 268 -5.28 0.98 21.83
N ILE A 269 -5.31 0.09 20.84
CA ILE A 269 -4.25 -0.90 20.62
C ILE A 269 -2.90 -0.20 20.50
N LYS A 270 -2.81 0.88 19.71
CA LYS A 270 -1.54 1.57 19.52
C LYS A 270 -1.01 2.26 20.78
N ASN A 271 -1.90 2.83 21.59
CA ASN A 271 -1.51 3.48 22.84
C ASN A 271 -1.11 2.44 23.90
N ASN A 272 -1.83 1.31 23.97
CA ASN A 272 -1.54 0.23 24.89
C ASN A 272 -0.29 -0.57 24.48
N LEU A 273 0.05 -0.62 23.19
CA LEU A 273 1.28 -1.29 22.72
C LEU A 273 2.55 -0.74 23.38
N GLY A 274 2.62 0.56 23.69
CA GLY A 274 3.78 1.12 24.38
C GLY A 274 3.88 0.66 25.84
N VAL A 275 2.74 0.56 26.53
CA VAL A 275 2.65 0.07 27.91
C VAL A 275 2.97 -1.43 27.96
N GLU A 276 2.35 -2.23 27.08
CA GLU A 276 2.60 -3.66 26.96
C GLU A 276 4.05 -3.95 26.60
N GLN A 277 4.67 -3.19 25.69
CA GLN A 277 6.09 -3.34 25.37
C GLN A 277 6.98 -3.13 26.59
N ASN A 278 6.69 -2.10 27.40
CA ASN A 278 7.46 -1.83 28.61
C ASN A 278 7.25 -2.94 29.65
N GLN A 279 6.02 -3.38 29.88
CA GLN A 279 5.71 -4.47 30.82
C GLN A 279 6.35 -5.79 30.38
N THR A 280 6.25 -6.16 29.11
CA THR A 280 6.92 -7.35 28.57
C THR A 280 8.44 -7.22 28.67
N MET A 281 9.00 -6.03 28.43
CA MET A 281 10.44 -5.78 28.57
C MET A 281 10.90 -5.88 30.01
N GLU A 282 10.17 -5.32 30.98
CA GLU A 282 10.45 -5.43 32.42
C GLU A 282 10.40 -6.89 32.86
N LEU A 283 9.31 -7.60 32.53
CA LEU A 283 9.12 -9.01 32.84
C LEU A 283 10.25 -9.89 32.29
N LEU A 284 10.60 -9.73 31.01
CA LEU A 284 11.69 -10.49 30.40
C LEU A 284 13.04 -10.10 30.99
N SER A 285 13.25 -8.83 31.29
CA SER A 285 14.52 -8.36 31.86
C SER A 285 14.76 -8.92 33.25
N GLU A 286 13.71 -8.99 34.07
CA GLU A 286 13.77 -9.59 35.40
C GLU A 286 14.02 -11.11 35.30
N ARG A 287 13.17 -11.82 34.55
CA ARG A 287 13.19 -13.30 34.45
C ARG A 287 14.39 -13.85 33.70
N LEU A 288 14.91 -13.13 32.70
CA LEU A 288 16.08 -13.53 31.90
C LEU A 288 17.38 -12.83 32.34
N HIS A 289 17.32 -12.01 33.38
CA HIS A 289 18.44 -11.21 33.89
C HIS A 289 19.09 -10.31 32.82
N TRP A 290 18.28 -9.69 31.97
CA TRP A 290 18.79 -8.68 31.04
C TRP A 290 18.96 -7.35 31.76
N HIS A 291 20.14 -6.75 31.62
CA HIS A 291 20.41 -5.40 32.12
C HIS A 291 20.05 -4.35 31.06
N GLY A 292 19.69 -3.13 31.48
CA GLY A 292 18.97 -2.13 30.67
C GLY A 292 19.40 -1.99 29.21
N LYS A 293 20.70 -1.85 28.91
CA LYS A 293 21.19 -1.74 27.51
C LYS A 293 20.96 -3.02 26.70
N THR A 294 21.11 -4.19 27.31
CA THR A 294 20.88 -5.50 26.69
C THR A 294 19.40 -5.71 26.37
N ALA A 295 18.50 -5.41 27.31
CA ALA A 295 17.06 -5.52 27.10
C ALA A 295 16.57 -4.64 25.93
N ILE A 296 16.99 -3.37 25.92
CA ILE A 296 16.68 -2.44 24.83
C ILE A 296 17.22 -2.96 23.49
N SER A 297 18.45 -3.48 23.47
CA SER A 297 19.04 -4.08 22.27
C SER A 297 18.23 -5.28 21.78
N MET A 298 17.80 -6.18 22.69
CA MET A 298 17.00 -7.35 22.33
C MET A 298 15.66 -6.97 21.71
N PHE A 299 14.93 -6.01 22.29
CA PHE A 299 13.64 -5.54 21.75
C PHE A 299 13.80 -4.77 20.43
N LYS A 300 14.93 -4.08 20.23
CA LYS A 300 15.24 -3.43 18.94
C LYS A 300 15.51 -4.45 17.84
N LYS A 301 16.25 -5.52 18.14
CA LYS A 301 16.62 -6.56 17.18
C LYS A 301 15.45 -7.50 16.85
N ASN A 302 14.59 -7.79 17.84
CA ASN A 302 13.55 -8.80 17.72
C ASN A 302 12.16 -8.16 17.68
N THR A 303 11.59 -8.05 16.49
CA THR A 303 10.29 -7.38 16.29
C THR A 303 9.14 -8.11 16.97
N PHE A 304 9.21 -9.44 17.10
CA PHE A 304 8.16 -10.25 17.72
C PHE A 304 8.03 -10.02 19.23
N LEU A 305 9.12 -9.68 19.93
CA LEU A 305 9.07 -9.32 21.36
C LEU A 305 8.26 -8.04 21.59
N ARG A 306 8.33 -7.08 20.65
CA ARG A 306 7.58 -5.82 20.73
C ARG A 306 6.07 -5.98 20.55
N ASN A 307 5.64 -7.11 19.99
CA ASN A 307 4.24 -7.41 19.75
C ASN A 307 3.71 -8.46 20.74
N MET A 308 4.56 -8.94 21.65
CA MET A 308 4.22 -9.95 22.63
C MET A 308 3.56 -9.28 23.84
N ASN A 309 2.41 -9.82 24.25
CA ASN A 309 1.74 -9.44 25.49
C ASN A 309 2.50 -10.01 26.69
N SER A 310 2.56 -9.25 27.79
CA SER A 310 3.27 -9.60 29.02
C SER A 310 2.77 -10.90 29.67
N ALA A 311 1.46 -11.17 29.68
CA ALA A 311 0.87 -12.40 30.21
C ALA A 311 1.27 -13.63 29.37
N ALA A 312 1.22 -13.51 28.04
CA ALA A 312 1.65 -14.58 27.14
C ALA A 312 3.18 -14.84 27.23
N ALA A 313 3.96 -13.78 27.48
CA ALA A 313 5.39 -13.90 27.75
C ALA A 313 5.65 -14.63 29.09
N SER A 314 4.94 -14.26 30.15
CA SER A 314 5.03 -14.90 31.47
C SER A 314 4.73 -16.38 31.39
N GLU A 315 3.58 -16.75 30.83
CA GLU A 315 3.16 -18.17 30.74
C GLU A 315 4.19 -19.00 29.96
N LYS A 316 4.76 -18.43 28.89
CA LYS A 316 5.78 -19.11 28.09
C LYS A 316 7.09 -19.27 28.83
N LEU A 317 7.53 -18.23 29.55
CA LEU A 317 8.73 -18.29 30.37
C LEU A 317 8.57 -19.30 31.50
N ASP A 318 7.41 -19.35 32.16
CA ASP A 318 7.16 -20.30 33.24
C ASP A 318 7.26 -21.75 32.75
N GLU A 319 6.91 -22.04 31.49
CA GLU A 319 7.15 -23.37 30.89
C GLU A 319 8.61 -23.59 30.49
N LEU A 320 9.25 -22.63 29.84
CA LEU A 320 10.62 -22.78 29.36
C LEU A 320 11.63 -22.86 30.52
N LEU A 321 11.43 -22.10 31.59
CA LEU A 321 12.32 -22.06 32.76
C LEU A 321 12.27 -23.36 33.59
N LYS A 322 11.30 -24.25 33.34
CA LYS A 322 11.31 -25.61 33.93
C LYS A 322 12.43 -26.48 33.36
N ILE A 323 12.96 -26.13 32.18
CA ILE A 323 13.89 -26.98 31.41
C ILE A 323 15.19 -26.24 31.08
N PHE A 324 15.09 -24.95 30.78
CA PHE A 324 16.21 -24.13 30.36
C PHE A 324 16.56 -23.08 31.41
N SER A 325 17.85 -22.81 31.55
CA SER A 325 18.31 -21.67 32.32
C SER A 325 17.96 -20.34 31.63
N PRO A 326 17.85 -19.23 32.40
CA PRO A 326 17.67 -17.89 31.86
C PRO A 326 18.68 -17.51 30.75
N LYS A 327 19.93 -17.99 30.88
CA LYS A 327 21.01 -17.74 29.91
C LYS A 327 20.78 -18.49 28.59
N GLU A 328 20.30 -19.72 28.64
CA GLU A 328 20.01 -20.52 27.44
C GLU A 328 18.83 -19.96 26.65
N ILE A 329 17.78 -19.51 27.34
CA ILE A 329 16.64 -18.83 26.72
C ILE A 329 17.09 -17.51 26.10
N SER A 330 17.94 -16.75 26.80
CA SER A 330 18.49 -15.48 26.27
C SER A 330 19.32 -15.66 25.01
N ALA A 331 20.13 -16.74 24.94
CA ALA A 331 20.90 -17.09 23.76
C ALA A 331 20.02 -17.58 22.60
N ASN A 332 18.85 -18.15 22.90
CA ASN A 332 17.92 -18.74 21.94
C ASN A 332 16.55 -18.03 21.99
N ILE A 333 16.56 -16.71 21.82
CA ILE A 333 15.36 -15.89 22.03
C ILE A 333 14.16 -16.25 21.12
N GLU A 334 14.45 -16.92 20.01
CA GLU A 334 13.45 -17.45 19.07
C GLU A 334 12.52 -18.49 19.69
N LEU A 335 12.91 -19.12 20.81
CA LEU A 335 12.02 -19.97 21.60
C LEU A 335 10.73 -19.25 22.01
N LEU A 336 10.82 -17.94 22.27
CA LEU A 336 9.66 -17.15 22.66
C LEU A 336 8.72 -16.84 21.49
N ARG A 337 9.12 -17.10 20.24
CA ARG A 337 8.27 -16.90 19.06
C ARG A 337 7.14 -17.93 18.97
N HIS A 338 7.38 -19.15 19.43
CA HIS A 338 6.42 -20.27 19.31
C HIS A 338 5.22 -20.11 20.24
N PRO A 339 4.00 -20.50 19.85
CA PRO A 339 2.85 -20.51 20.75
C PRO A 339 3.12 -21.33 22.02
N VAL A 340 2.55 -20.94 23.16
CA VAL A 340 2.74 -21.66 24.44
C VAL A 340 2.28 -23.12 24.32
N THR A 341 1.20 -23.37 23.59
CA THR A 341 0.68 -24.73 23.31
C THR A 341 1.72 -25.61 22.60
N HIS A 342 2.46 -25.03 21.65
CA HIS A 342 3.52 -25.74 20.93
C HIS A 342 4.69 -26.10 21.85
N VAL A 343 5.10 -25.15 22.70
CA VAL A 343 6.14 -25.39 23.71
C VAL A 343 5.70 -26.50 24.68
N LYS A 344 4.48 -26.40 25.25
CA LYS A 344 3.92 -27.41 26.16
C LYS A 344 3.85 -28.81 25.53
N SER A 345 3.40 -28.91 24.27
CA SER A 345 3.32 -30.21 23.56
C SER A 345 4.69 -30.86 23.43
N ARG A 346 5.67 -30.10 22.90
CA ARG A 346 7.03 -30.64 22.71
C ARG A 346 7.70 -31.00 24.03
N ILE A 347 7.48 -30.23 25.09
CA ILE A 347 7.94 -30.57 26.44
C ILE A 347 7.33 -31.89 26.91
N ALA A 348 6.02 -32.05 26.79
CA ALA A 348 5.31 -33.26 27.24
C ALA A 348 5.79 -34.52 26.51
N GLU A 349 6.12 -34.40 25.21
CA GLU A 349 6.63 -35.50 24.40
C GLU A 349 8.09 -35.84 24.68
N LEU A 350 8.90 -34.85 25.08
CA LEU A 350 10.33 -35.04 25.40
C LEU A 350 10.57 -35.48 26.85
N GLN A 351 9.71 -35.09 27.80
CA GLN A 351 9.84 -35.44 29.22
C GLN A 351 9.98 -36.94 29.53
N PRO A 352 9.26 -37.88 28.89
CA PRO A 352 9.43 -39.31 29.17
C PRO A 352 10.77 -39.86 28.66
N ILE A 353 11.44 -39.17 27.74
CA ILE A 353 12.70 -39.58 27.11
C ILE A 353 13.85 -38.96 27.92
N LYS A 354 13.99 -39.36 29.20
CA LYS A 354 14.91 -38.74 30.18
C LYS A 354 16.40 -38.87 29.85
N GLU A 355 16.76 -39.71 28.88
CA GLU A 355 18.17 -40.05 28.59
C GLU A 355 18.87 -39.05 27.68
N HIS A 356 18.16 -38.07 27.10
CA HIS A 356 18.75 -37.10 26.18
C HIS A 356 18.54 -35.65 26.63
N PRO A 357 19.58 -34.80 26.60
CA PRO A 357 19.45 -33.40 26.98
C PRO A 357 18.50 -32.68 26.00
N ILE A 358 17.44 -32.09 26.55
CA ILE A 358 16.52 -31.25 25.78
C ILE A 358 17.28 -29.99 25.38
N THR A 359 17.48 -29.76 24.08
CA THR A 359 18.16 -28.57 23.58
C THR A 359 17.18 -27.57 22.97
N PRO A 360 17.46 -26.24 23.02
CA PRO A 360 16.61 -25.21 22.43
C PRO A 360 16.32 -25.40 20.94
N PHE A 361 17.26 -26.02 20.21
CA PHE A 361 17.14 -26.25 18.77
C PHE A 361 15.92 -27.13 18.41
N ILE A 362 15.57 -28.09 19.27
CA ILE A 362 14.47 -29.03 19.04
C ILE A 362 13.13 -28.30 18.89
N PHE A 363 12.94 -27.18 19.59
CA PHE A 363 11.72 -26.37 19.52
C PHE A 363 11.60 -25.57 18.23
N ASN A 364 12.69 -25.40 17.48
CA ASN A 364 12.70 -24.68 16.20
C ASN A 364 12.54 -25.62 14.99
N MET A 365 12.54 -26.94 15.20
CA MET A 365 12.34 -27.91 14.12
C MET A 365 10.92 -27.84 13.56
N SER A 366 10.74 -28.23 12.29
CA SER A 366 9.42 -28.53 11.75
C SER A 366 8.84 -29.78 12.43
N ASP A 367 7.51 -29.94 12.40
CA ASP A 367 6.85 -31.07 13.05
C ASP A 367 7.32 -32.42 12.47
N CYS A 368 7.51 -32.51 11.15
CA CYS A 368 8.06 -33.70 10.51
C CYS A 368 9.48 -34.05 11.01
N ASN A 369 10.36 -33.05 11.15
CA ASN A 369 11.71 -33.28 11.66
C ASN A 369 11.70 -33.64 13.16
N PHE A 370 10.77 -33.06 13.92
CA PHE A 370 10.59 -33.35 15.34
C PHE A 370 10.09 -34.79 15.56
N GLU A 371 9.11 -35.25 14.77
CA GLU A 371 8.65 -36.64 14.80
C GLU A 371 9.76 -37.63 14.44
N GLN A 372 10.56 -37.32 13.41
CA GLN A 372 11.73 -38.13 13.06
C GLN A 372 12.73 -38.19 14.21
N TYR A 373 13.02 -37.05 14.84
CA TYR A 373 13.87 -36.98 16.02
C TYR A 373 13.34 -37.91 17.12
N LEU A 374 12.08 -37.78 17.53
CA LEU A 374 11.46 -38.63 18.55
C LEU A 374 11.52 -40.13 18.21
N ASN A 375 11.29 -40.49 16.95
CA ASN A 375 11.36 -41.88 16.50
C ASN A 375 12.78 -42.47 16.56
N HIS A 376 13.80 -41.65 16.32
CA HIS A 376 15.19 -42.05 16.51
C HIS A 376 15.54 -42.20 17.99
N THR A 377 15.10 -41.27 18.84
CA THR A 377 15.39 -41.30 20.27
C THR A 377 14.67 -42.41 21.04
N LYS A 378 13.51 -42.88 20.57
CA LYS A 378 12.77 -44.00 21.18
C LYS A 378 13.26 -45.39 20.78
N LYS A 379 14.08 -45.49 19.72
CA LYS A 379 14.61 -46.76 19.20
C LYS A 379 15.97 -47.14 19.78
N GLN A 380 16.64 -46.19 20.42
CA GLN A 380 17.82 -46.42 21.26
C GLN A 380 17.32 -46.71 22.68
#